data_AF-A0A6N7VPP0-F1
#
_entry.id   AF-A0A6N7VPP0-F1
#
_cell.length_a   1.000
_cell.length_b   1.000
_cell.length_c   1.000
_cell.angle_alpha   90.00
_cell.angle_beta   90.00
_cell.angle_gamma   90.00
#
_symmetry.space_group_name_H-M   'P 1'
#
loop_
_entity.id
_entity.type
_entity.pdbx_description
1 polymer ?
#
loop_
_entity_poly.entity_id
_entity_poly.type
_entity_poly.pdbx_seq_one_letter_code
_entity_poly.pdbx_strand_id
1 'polypeptide(L)'
;MSDARQNPNEEQGATKSSFDEMLPGTSSESAPSFSVGFRGYDRDEVDKTIADLTGQLKAMQLELDSVQSSERTTTAQLQAELEQLKDKFKTTEDLQDELQAKAAQLAEAEEKIKALSEQLVEGDGEDDQLSTRTKFEAVLRVAEEQANVLLQNAAVQAERLLDAARQEVASQKAQAEADVARITEQAQHDADQIRLKIETEYTAHEAMIQRESAHAKEKVAQAEQEAEAIRTEAEKGAASLRSMVTRETTQQRADAEREVREMNARVLEFEESLTRRQDEAQQEFLVLHNQAVAHAERITEDANEQVAASLEHAHRIAAKADEYEKLMRAQAAQIEAEATVRAQETLERARQKAQKIISSVTDHTTAVLRDAEDRTQQLRWQQQQLASFMTEVRELIRPEGILATPAEADVEEEADVTEVEEITEEDTTEE
;
A
#
# COMPACT_ATOMS: atom_id res chain seq x y z
N MET A 1 -50.50 -35.95 -42.54
CA MET A 1 -49.24 -35.23 -42.29
C MET A 1 -49.49 -34.34 -41.09
N SER A 2 -49.24 -34.90 -39.92
CA SER A 2 -49.53 -34.39 -38.58
C SER A 2 -49.31 -35.57 -37.61
N ASP A 3 -48.83 -35.42 -36.38
CA ASP A 3 -48.20 -34.23 -35.79
C ASP A 3 -47.13 -34.62 -34.74
N ALA A 4 -46.60 -33.64 -34.01
CA ALA A 4 -45.53 -33.78 -33.04
C ALA A 4 -45.73 -34.90 -31.99
N ARG A 5 -44.64 -35.62 -31.67
CA ARG A 5 -44.56 -36.46 -30.47
C ARG A 5 -44.17 -35.60 -29.27
N GLN A 6 -45.17 -35.01 -28.62
CA GLN A 6 -45.02 -34.50 -27.25
C GLN A 6 -44.69 -35.67 -26.30
N ASN A 7 -43.90 -35.41 -25.25
CA ASN A 7 -43.47 -36.41 -24.27
C ASN A 7 -44.10 -36.10 -22.89
N PRO A 8 -45.05 -36.91 -22.37
CA PRO A 8 -45.79 -36.59 -21.15
C PRO A 8 -45.56 -37.60 -20.00
N ASN A 9 -44.33 -37.72 -19.51
CA ASN A 9 -43.98 -38.32 -18.22
C ASN A 9 -43.13 -37.30 -17.44
N GLU A 10 -43.26 -37.11 -16.13
CA GLU A 10 -44.23 -37.66 -15.17
C GLU A 10 -44.29 -36.76 -13.93
N GLU A 11 -45.47 -36.26 -13.54
CA GLU A 11 -45.66 -35.64 -12.22
C GLU A 11 -45.86 -36.74 -11.16
N GLN A 12 -44.76 -37.32 -10.69
CA GLN A 12 -44.78 -38.18 -9.50
C GLN A 12 -44.21 -37.41 -8.31
N GLY A 13 -45.10 -36.87 -7.46
CA GLY A 13 -44.72 -36.36 -6.14
C GLY A 13 -44.10 -37.49 -5.31
N ALA A 14 -43.01 -37.20 -4.60
CA ALA A 14 -42.21 -38.23 -3.93
C ALA A 14 -43.01 -38.98 -2.86
N THR A 15 -43.50 -40.17 -3.20
CA THR A 15 -44.09 -41.11 -2.25
C THR A 15 -43.01 -41.55 -1.28
N LYS A 16 -43.16 -41.20 0.00
CA LYS A 16 -42.37 -41.83 1.07
C LYS A 16 -42.56 -43.35 0.95
N SER A 17 -41.45 -44.09 0.90
CA SER A 17 -41.50 -45.54 0.80
C SER A 17 -42.09 -46.13 2.07
N SER A 18 -43.00 -47.09 1.96
CA SER A 18 -43.56 -47.81 3.13
C SER A 18 -42.52 -48.57 3.95
N PHE A 19 -41.27 -48.66 3.44
CA PHE A 19 -40.11 -49.15 4.18
C PHE A 19 -39.65 -48.17 5.30
N ASP A 20 -39.83 -46.86 5.09
CA ASP A 20 -39.51 -45.77 6.03
C ASP A 20 -40.40 -45.83 7.29
N GLU A 21 -41.62 -46.35 7.13
CA GLU A 21 -42.64 -46.46 8.18
C GLU A 21 -42.53 -47.75 9.02
N MET A 22 -41.69 -48.70 8.59
CA MET A 22 -41.45 -49.98 9.30
C MET A 22 -40.18 -49.99 10.17
N LEU A 23 -39.44 -48.89 10.23
CA LEU A 23 -38.25 -48.73 11.08
C LEU A 23 -38.60 -47.95 12.36
N PRO A 24 -38.83 -48.62 13.51
CA PRO A 24 -39.16 -47.94 14.76
C PRO A 24 -37.94 -47.18 15.31
N GLY A 25 -37.98 -45.86 15.23
CA GLY A 25 -37.13 -44.99 16.05
C GLY A 25 -35.76 -44.59 15.49
N THR A 26 -35.43 -44.87 14.23
CA THR A 26 -34.25 -44.25 13.59
C THR A 26 -34.56 -42.82 13.15
N SER A 27 -34.83 -41.92 14.10
CA SER A 27 -35.03 -40.50 13.83
C SER A 27 -33.76 -39.88 13.24
N SER A 28 -33.89 -39.13 12.14
CA SER A 28 -32.78 -38.49 11.44
C SER A 28 -32.16 -37.29 12.17
N GLU A 29 -32.43 -37.16 13.47
CA GLU A 29 -32.01 -36.05 14.34
C GLU A 29 -30.70 -36.35 15.10
N SER A 30 -30.21 -37.60 15.05
CA SER A 30 -28.94 -38.02 15.69
C SER A 30 -27.86 -38.44 14.70
N ALA A 31 -27.85 -37.87 13.49
CA ALA A 31 -26.68 -37.96 12.61
C ALA A 31 -25.54 -37.11 13.22
N PRO A 32 -24.34 -37.66 13.49
CA PRO A 32 -23.24 -36.92 14.10
C PRO A 32 -22.78 -35.77 13.19
N SER A 33 -22.94 -34.54 13.66
CA SER A 33 -22.65 -33.32 12.91
C SER A 33 -21.18 -32.94 13.01
N PHE A 34 -20.33 -33.59 12.21
CA PHE A 34 -18.89 -33.34 12.19
C PHE A 34 -18.53 -31.88 11.89
N SER A 35 -17.60 -31.33 12.67
CA SER A 35 -16.99 -30.03 12.45
C SER A 35 -16.17 -30.01 11.16
N VAL A 36 -16.16 -28.88 10.44
CA VAL A 36 -15.47 -28.73 9.15
C VAL A 36 -14.22 -27.86 9.31
N GLY A 37 -13.05 -28.48 9.23
CA GLY A 37 -11.76 -27.82 9.20
C GLY A 37 -11.29 -27.40 7.80
N PHE A 38 -10.09 -26.83 7.72
CA PHE A 38 -9.54 -26.16 6.52
C PHE A 38 -9.31 -27.08 5.29
N ARG A 39 -9.60 -28.38 5.39
CA ARG A 39 -9.44 -29.38 4.30
C ARG A 39 -10.56 -30.45 4.27
N GLY A 40 -11.65 -30.27 5.01
CA GLY A 40 -12.71 -31.27 5.21
C GLY A 40 -13.06 -31.44 6.69
N TYR A 41 -13.83 -32.49 7.02
CA TYR A 41 -14.24 -32.78 8.40
C TYR A 41 -13.05 -33.00 9.34
N ASP A 42 -13.21 -32.69 10.64
CA ASP A 42 -12.20 -33.00 11.65
C ASP A 42 -12.02 -34.52 11.77
N ARG A 43 -10.80 -34.96 11.47
CA ARG A 43 -10.41 -36.36 11.52
C ARG A 43 -10.51 -36.93 12.93
N ASP A 44 -10.13 -36.17 13.95
CA ASP A 44 -10.11 -36.68 15.33
C ASP A 44 -11.52 -36.81 15.92
N GLU A 45 -12.51 -36.15 15.31
CA GLU A 45 -13.93 -36.33 15.62
C GLU A 45 -14.50 -37.56 14.88
N VAL A 46 -14.21 -37.67 13.57
CA VAL A 46 -14.61 -38.81 12.73
C VAL A 46 -14.01 -40.13 13.25
N ASP A 47 -12.70 -40.20 13.48
CA ASP A 47 -12.01 -41.42 13.94
C ASP A 47 -12.54 -41.89 15.33
N LYS A 48 -13.01 -40.96 16.20
CA LYS A 48 -13.70 -41.30 17.46
C LYS A 48 -15.07 -41.91 17.22
N THR A 49 -15.95 -41.25 16.46
CA THR A 49 -17.30 -41.79 16.19
C THR A 49 -17.25 -43.14 15.47
N ILE A 50 -16.27 -43.37 14.59
CA ILE A 50 -16.02 -44.67 13.97
C ILE A 50 -15.58 -45.71 15.00
N ALA A 51 -14.72 -45.35 15.96
CA ALA A 51 -14.33 -46.25 17.05
C ALA A 51 -15.53 -46.61 17.95
N ASP A 52 -16.35 -45.63 18.32
CA ASP A 52 -17.54 -45.83 19.17
C ASP A 52 -18.60 -46.68 18.46
N LEU A 53 -18.92 -46.38 17.19
CA LEU A 53 -19.82 -47.20 16.36
C LEU A 53 -19.27 -48.62 16.17
N THR A 54 -17.95 -48.79 16.00
CA THR A 54 -17.31 -50.11 15.92
C THR A 54 -17.39 -50.85 17.26
N GLY A 55 -17.36 -50.13 18.40
CA GLY A 55 -17.58 -50.66 19.73
C GLY A 55 -19.03 -51.14 19.93
N GLN A 56 -20.00 -50.32 19.56
CA GLN A 56 -21.43 -50.64 19.61
C GLN A 56 -21.77 -51.85 18.72
N LEU A 57 -21.25 -51.89 17.48
CA LEU A 57 -21.45 -53.01 16.56
C LEU A 57 -20.90 -54.33 17.15
N LYS A 58 -19.71 -54.30 17.78
CA LYS A 58 -19.16 -55.46 18.50
C LYS A 58 -19.98 -55.86 19.73
N ALA A 59 -20.53 -54.89 20.46
CA ALA A 59 -21.41 -55.17 21.60
C ALA A 59 -22.70 -55.86 21.14
N MET A 60 -23.36 -55.33 20.10
CA MET A 60 -24.55 -55.95 19.50
C MET A 60 -24.26 -57.33 18.89
N GLN A 61 -23.06 -57.56 18.34
CA GLN A 61 -22.65 -58.90 17.88
C GLN A 61 -22.52 -59.89 19.05
N LEU A 62 -21.87 -59.50 20.14
CA LEU A 62 -21.74 -60.34 21.34
C LEU A 62 -23.10 -60.61 22.00
N GLU A 63 -23.99 -59.62 22.02
CA GLU A 63 -25.36 -59.76 22.50
C GLU A 63 -26.16 -60.74 21.62
N LEU A 64 -26.11 -60.57 20.29
CA LEU A 64 -26.76 -61.45 19.32
C LEU A 64 -26.24 -62.90 19.42
N ASP A 65 -24.92 -63.10 19.54
CA ASP A 65 -24.32 -64.42 19.75
C ASP A 65 -24.79 -65.04 21.08
N SER A 66 -24.94 -64.23 22.14
CA SER A 66 -25.43 -64.70 23.44
C SER A 66 -26.91 -65.13 23.36
N VAL A 67 -27.76 -64.37 22.66
CA VAL A 67 -29.17 -64.70 22.43
C VAL A 67 -29.29 -65.97 21.57
N GLN A 68 -28.56 -66.07 20.46
CA GLN A 68 -28.54 -67.31 19.66
C GLN A 68 -28.04 -68.52 20.45
N SER A 69 -27.13 -68.33 21.42
CA SER A 69 -26.70 -69.42 22.30
C SER A 69 -27.82 -69.86 23.25
N SER A 70 -28.60 -68.93 23.81
CA SER A 70 -29.70 -69.23 24.73
C SER A 70 -30.90 -69.87 24.01
N GLU A 71 -31.24 -69.41 22.80
CA GLU A 71 -32.22 -70.06 21.91
C GLU A 71 -31.80 -71.50 21.58
N ARG A 72 -30.53 -71.75 21.26
CA ARG A 72 -30.03 -73.12 20.99
C ARG A 72 -30.09 -74.03 22.22
N THR A 73 -29.83 -73.51 23.42
CA THR A 73 -29.96 -74.32 24.65
C THR A 73 -31.40 -74.63 25.02
N THR A 74 -32.31 -73.65 24.91
CA THR A 74 -33.74 -73.84 25.23
C THR A 74 -34.44 -74.74 24.21
N THR A 75 -34.17 -74.58 22.92
CA THR A 75 -34.69 -75.50 21.89
C THR A 75 -34.18 -76.93 22.05
N ALA A 76 -32.90 -77.12 22.43
CA ALA A 76 -32.36 -78.45 22.73
C ALA A 76 -33.01 -79.09 23.99
N GLN A 77 -33.30 -78.29 25.02
CA GLN A 77 -34.03 -78.75 26.22
C GLN A 77 -35.45 -79.21 25.87
N LEU A 78 -36.21 -78.40 25.12
CA LEU A 78 -37.56 -78.74 24.66
C LEU A 78 -37.58 -79.99 23.78
N GLN A 79 -36.58 -80.19 22.91
CA GLN A 79 -36.44 -81.41 22.12
C GLN A 79 -36.19 -82.65 23.00
N ALA A 80 -35.34 -82.54 24.03
CA ALA A 80 -35.08 -83.64 24.96
C ALA A 80 -36.32 -84.00 25.80
N GLU A 81 -37.10 -83.00 26.23
CA GLU A 81 -38.36 -83.23 26.96
C GLU A 81 -39.42 -83.90 26.08
N LEU A 82 -39.53 -83.52 24.79
CA LEU A 82 -40.44 -84.14 23.84
C LEU A 82 -40.12 -85.62 23.57
N GLU A 83 -38.85 -86.01 23.46
CA GLU A 83 -38.49 -87.44 23.37
C GLU A 83 -38.81 -88.20 24.67
N GLN A 84 -38.55 -87.61 25.84
CA GLN A 84 -38.94 -88.21 27.12
C GLN A 84 -40.46 -88.39 27.27
N LEU A 85 -41.29 -87.52 26.68
CA LEU A 85 -42.73 -87.72 26.60
C LEU A 85 -43.09 -88.87 25.66
N LYS A 86 -42.49 -88.93 24.45
CA LYS A 86 -42.75 -90.00 23.48
C LYS A 86 -42.42 -91.38 24.05
N ASP A 87 -41.30 -91.53 24.74
CA ASP A 87 -40.91 -92.81 25.32
C ASP A 87 -41.85 -93.24 26.46
N LYS A 88 -42.34 -92.30 27.27
CA LYS A 88 -43.42 -92.58 28.25
C LYS A 88 -44.69 -93.06 27.56
N PHE A 89 -45.12 -92.40 26.48
CA PHE A 89 -46.31 -92.82 25.73
C PHE A 89 -46.18 -94.24 25.16
N LYS A 90 -45.02 -94.61 24.58
CA LYS A 90 -44.75 -95.99 24.13
C LYS A 90 -44.93 -96.99 25.29
N THR A 91 -44.30 -96.74 26.44
CA THR A 91 -44.44 -97.64 27.59
C THR A 91 -45.87 -97.77 28.12
N THR A 92 -46.74 -96.76 27.94
CA THR A 92 -48.17 -96.88 28.26
C THR A 92 -48.98 -97.62 27.20
N GLU A 93 -48.53 -97.62 25.94
CA GLU A 93 -49.11 -98.37 24.82
C GLU A 93 -48.75 -99.86 24.97
N ASP A 94 -47.47 -100.18 25.22
CA ASP A 94 -46.97 -101.54 25.52
C ASP A 94 -47.76 -102.20 26.67
N LEU A 95 -48.04 -101.44 27.75
CA LEU A 95 -48.80 -101.91 28.91
C LEU A 95 -50.30 -102.11 28.62
N GLN A 96 -50.88 -101.37 27.67
CA GLN A 96 -52.26 -101.57 27.23
C GLN A 96 -52.39 -102.83 26.36
N ASP A 97 -51.41 -103.07 25.49
CA ASP A 97 -51.36 -104.28 24.66
C ASP A 97 -51.11 -105.54 25.49
N GLU A 98 -50.25 -105.51 26.52
CA GLU A 98 -50.12 -106.64 27.44
C GLU A 98 -51.44 -106.92 28.18
N LEU A 99 -52.14 -105.88 28.66
CA LEU A 99 -53.44 -106.04 29.33
C LEU A 99 -54.48 -106.66 28.39
N GLN A 100 -54.57 -106.22 27.13
CA GLN A 100 -55.44 -106.84 26.11
C GLN A 100 -55.07 -108.30 25.84
N ALA A 101 -53.78 -108.62 25.73
CA ALA A 101 -53.30 -109.99 25.54
C ALA A 101 -53.66 -110.89 26.75
N LYS A 102 -53.62 -110.35 27.98
CA LYS A 102 -54.05 -111.07 29.20
C LYS A 102 -55.57 -111.29 29.25
N ALA A 103 -56.37 -110.30 28.81
CA ALA A 103 -57.81 -110.44 28.70
C ALA A 103 -58.20 -111.52 27.66
N ALA A 104 -57.52 -111.57 26.51
CA ALA A 104 -57.72 -112.62 25.50
C ALA A 104 -57.34 -114.02 26.03
N GLN A 105 -56.25 -114.13 26.78
CA GLN A 105 -55.83 -115.39 27.43
C GLN A 105 -56.85 -115.92 28.45
N LEU A 106 -57.59 -115.03 29.14
CA LEU A 106 -58.69 -115.42 30.02
C LEU A 106 -59.90 -115.94 29.23
N ALA A 107 -60.35 -115.22 28.21
CA ALA A 107 -61.49 -115.65 27.38
C ALA A 107 -61.24 -116.99 26.68
N GLU A 108 -60.03 -117.22 26.16
CA GLU A 108 -59.65 -118.50 25.54
C GLU A 108 -59.61 -119.66 26.56
N ALA A 109 -59.31 -119.38 27.83
CA ALA A 109 -59.37 -120.37 28.91
C ALA A 109 -60.83 -120.70 29.29
N GLU A 110 -61.72 -119.72 29.32
CA GLU A 110 -63.16 -119.91 29.55
C GLU A 110 -63.80 -120.78 28.45
N GLU A 111 -63.49 -120.52 27.16
CA GLU A 111 -63.97 -121.37 26.06
C GLU A 111 -63.42 -122.80 26.14
N LYS A 112 -62.14 -122.99 26.52
CA LYS A 112 -61.55 -124.33 26.71
C LYS A 112 -62.23 -125.11 27.85
N ILE A 113 -62.54 -124.45 28.96
CA ILE A 113 -63.28 -125.05 30.08
C ILE A 113 -64.68 -125.48 29.61
N LYS A 114 -65.36 -124.64 28.83
CA LYS A 114 -66.68 -124.95 28.28
C LYS A 114 -66.63 -126.14 27.31
N ALA A 115 -65.71 -126.13 26.34
CA ALA A 115 -65.56 -127.22 25.37
C ALA A 115 -65.20 -128.57 26.03
N LEU A 116 -64.37 -128.56 27.07
CA LEU A 116 -64.08 -129.76 27.87
C LEU A 116 -65.31 -130.24 28.66
N SER A 117 -66.19 -129.34 29.10
CA SER A 117 -67.45 -129.72 29.76
C SER A 117 -68.46 -130.35 28.79
N GLU A 118 -68.52 -129.89 27.54
CA GLU A 118 -69.36 -130.50 26.49
C GLU A 118 -68.78 -131.86 26.03
N GLN A 119 -67.47 -131.96 25.82
CA GLN A 119 -66.82 -133.21 25.41
C GLN A 119 -66.94 -134.34 26.46
N LEU A 120 -67.02 -133.99 27.75
CA LEU A 120 -67.24 -134.96 28.83
C LEU A 120 -68.68 -135.52 28.85
N VAL A 121 -69.65 -134.84 28.22
CA VAL A 121 -71.06 -135.29 28.15
C VAL A 121 -71.29 -136.28 27.00
N GLU A 122 -70.52 -136.22 25.91
CA GLU A 122 -70.62 -137.18 24.80
C GLU A 122 -69.84 -138.50 25.01
N GLY A 123 -68.88 -138.51 25.94
CA GLY A 123 -67.97 -139.64 26.18
C GLY A 123 -68.53 -140.78 27.04
N ASP A 124 -69.69 -141.34 26.70
CA ASP A 124 -70.37 -142.35 27.51
C ASP A 124 -70.29 -143.80 26.97
N GLY A 125 -70.16 -144.77 27.88
CA GLY A 125 -70.05 -146.20 27.57
C GLY A 125 -70.36 -147.08 28.79
N GLU A 126 -71.31 -148.01 28.62
CA GLU A 126 -71.88 -148.88 29.65
C GLU A 126 -70.81 -149.92 30.12
N ASP A 127 -70.66 -150.31 31.40
CA ASP A 127 -71.71 -150.72 32.35
C ASP A 127 -71.52 -150.29 33.84
N ASP A 128 -70.39 -149.68 34.25
CA ASP A 128 -70.24 -149.17 35.65
C ASP A 128 -71.05 -147.87 35.89
N GLN A 129 -71.79 -147.41 34.86
CA GLN A 129 -72.47 -146.12 34.78
C GLN A 129 -73.32 -145.77 36.01
N LEU A 130 -74.17 -146.65 36.55
CA LEU A 130 -75.01 -146.23 37.69
C LEU A 130 -74.18 -145.89 38.93
N SER A 131 -73.02 -146.54 39.10
CA SER A 131 -72.08 -146.27 40.19
C SER A 131 -71.20 -145.06 39.86
N THR A 132 -70.65 -144.97 38.64
CA THR A 132 -69.76 -143.89 38.24
C THR A 132 -70.51 -142.59 37.95
N ARG A 133 -71.64 -142.60 37.24
CA ARG A 133 -72.50 -141.43 36.96
C ARG A 133 -73.02 -140.80 38.24
N THR A 134 -73.45 -141.58 39.25
CA THR A 134 -73.84 -141.01 40.56
C THR A 134 -72.65 -140.40 41.31
N LYS A 135 -71.45 -141.00 41.22
CA LYS A 135 -70.22 -140.43 41.80
C LYS A 135 -69.73 -139.19 41.03
N PHE A 136 -69.86 -139.19 39.70
CA PHE A 136 -69.53 -138.06 38.83
C PHE A 136 -70.53 -136.94 38.99
N GLU A 137 -71.82 -137.20 39.17
CA GLU A 137 -72.84 -136.20 39.51
C GLU A 137 -72.57 -135.60 40.90
N ALA A 138 -72.18 -136.42 41.89
CA ALA A 138 -71.73 -135.92 43.19
C ALA A 138 -70.44 -135.07 43.09
N VAL A 139 -69.46 -135.50 42.29
CA VAL A 139 -68.21 -134.76 42.05
C VAL A 139 -68.45 -133.50 41.23
N LEU A 140 -69.33 -133.52 40.23
CA LEU A 140 -69.73 -132.38 39.42
C LEU A 140 -70.53 -131.38 40.24
N ARG A 141 -71.43 -131.83 41.12
CA ARG A 141 -72.15 -130.94 42.04
C ARG A 141 -71.20 -130.29 43.06
N VAL A 142 -70.21 -131.05 43.57
CA VAL A 142 -69.15 -130.48 44.43
C VAL A 142 -68.25 -129.54 43.64
N ALA A 143 -67.92 -129.84 42.38
CA ALA A 143 -67.12 -128.98 41.52
C ALA A 143 -67.88 -127.73 41.06
N GLU A 144 -69.20 -127.81 40.86
CA GLU A 144 -70.11 -126.70 40.58
C GLU A 144 -70.27 -125.81 41.82
N GLU A 145 -70.50 -126.40 43.00
CA GLU A 145 -70.56 -125.69 44.27
C GLU A 145 -69.22 -125.00 44.58
N GLN A 146 -68.08 -125.68 44.32
CA GLN A 146 -66.75 -125.11 44.48
C GLN A 146 -66.38 -124.09 43.39
N ALA A 147 -66.82 -124.27 42.14
CA ALA A 147 -66.64 -123.28 41.07
C ALA A 147 -67.51 -122.04 41.29
N ASN A 148 -68.72 -122.20 41.82
CA ASN A 148 -69.60 -121.10 42.23
C ASN A 148 -68.98 -120.35 43.42
N VAL A 149 -68.41 -121.05 44.41
CA VAL A 149 -67.61 -120.41 45.49
C VAL A 149 -66.38 -119.70 44.93
N LEU A 150 -65.66 -120.26 43.96
CA LEU A 150 -64.52 -119.59 43.30
C LEU A 150 -64.97 -118.36 42.51
N LEU A 151 -66.07 -118.43 41.77
CA LEU A 151 -66.66 -117.34 41.00
C LEU A 151 -67.16 -116.20 41.92
N GLN A 152 -67.80 -116.53 43.03
CA GLN A 152 -68.19 -115.57 44.06
C GLN A 152 -66.97 -114.89 44.71
N ASN A 153 -65.92 -115.65 45.02
CA ASN A 153 -64.67 -115.07 45.53
C ASN A 153 -63.98 -114.18 44.49
N ALA A 154 -63.95 -114.60 43.21
CA ALA A 154 -63.39 -113.82 42.12
C ALA A 154 -64.19 -112.53 41.86
N ALA A 155 -65.53 -112.58 41.90
CA ALA A 155 -66.38 -111.41 41.80
C ALA A 155 -66.15 -110.43 42.96
N VAL A 156 -66.08 -110.92 44.20
CA VAL A 156 -65.76 -110.09 45.39
C VAL A 156 -64.33 -109.53 45.34
N GLN A 157 -63.37 -110.25 44.74
CA GLN A 157 -62.01 -109.72 44.51
C GLN A 157 -61.99 -108.66 43.41
N ALA A 158 -62.71 -108.86 42.30
CA ALA A 158 -62.84 -107.89 41.22
C ALA A 158 -63.56 -106.62 41.67
N GLU A 159 -64.64 -106.72 42.44
CA GLU A 159 -65.35 -105.59 43.03
C GLU A 159 -64.45 -104.78 43.97
N ARG A 160 -63.70 -105.45 44.87
CA ARG A 160 -62.69 -104.80 45.72
C ARG A 160 -61.57 -104.13 44.95
N LEU A 161 -61.10 -104.74 43.84
CA LEU A 161 -60.06 -104.16 42.99
C LEU A 161 -60.59 -102.95 42.22
N LEU A 162 -61.81 -103.00 41.70
CA LEU A 162 -62.48 -101.87 41.06
C LEU A 162 -62.71 -100.72 42.03
N ASP A 163 -63.15 -100.99 43.26
CA ASP A 163 -63.34 -99.95 44.28
C ASP A 163 -62.02 -99.38 44.80
N ALA A 164 -60.97 -100.19 44.93
CA ALA A 164 -59.61 -99.69 45.20
C ALA A 164 -59.10 -98.79 44.07
N ALA A 165 -59.24 -99.20 42.81
CA ALA A 165 -58.87 -98.41 41.64
C ALA A 165 -59.70 -97.12 41.51
N ARG A 166 -61.00 -97.15 41.85
CA ARG A 166 -61.86 -95.96 41.93
C ARG A 166 -61.39 -94.98 43.02
N GLN A 167 -61.02 -95.50 44.20
CA GLN A 167 -60.48 -94.69 45.28
C GLN A 167 -59.11 -94.09 44.92
N GLU A 168 -58.26 -94.84 44.21
CA GLU A 168 -56.97 -94.34 43.72
C GLU A 168 -57.14 -93.27 42.63
N VAL A 169 -58.01 -93.49 41.64
CA VAL A 169 -58.31 -92.46 40.63
C VAL A 169 -58.94 -91.21 41.28
N ALA A 170 -59.74 -91.36 42.34
CA ALA A 170 -60.28 -90.23 43.09
C ALA A 170 -59.19 -89.46 43.87
N SER A 171 -58.25 -90.16 44.52
CA SER A 171 -57.14 -89.51 45.25
C SER A 171 -56.12 -88.88 44.31
N GLN A 172 -55.78 -89.53 43.19
CA GLN A 172 -54.94 -88.97 42.13
C GLN A 172 -55.56 -87.70 41.53
N LYS A 173 -56.88 -87.68 41.29
CA LYS A 173 -57.58 -86.47 40.84
C LYS A 173 -57.56 -85.35 41.88
N ALA A 174 -57.90 -85.64 43.13
CA ALA A 174 -57.88 -84.64 44.20
C ALA A 174 -56.46 -84.06 44.41
N GLN A 175 -55.42 -84.90 44.29
CA GLN A 175 -54.02 -84.47 44.33
C GLN A 175 -53.67 -83.58 43.13
N ALA A 176 -54.03 -83.98 41.91
CA ALA A 176 -53.78 -83.19 40.71
C ALA A 176 -54.54 -81.84 40.72
N GLU A 177 -55.77 -81.81 41.23
CA GLU A 177 -56.55 -80.57 41.40
C GLU A 177 -55.90 -79.64 42.43
N ALA A 178 -55.40 -80.18 43.55
CA ALA A 178 -54.65 -79.41 44.55
C ALA A 178 -53.29 -78.91 44.02
N ASP A 179 -52.62 -79.70 43.18
CA ASP A 179 -51.35 -79.32 42.55
C ASP A 179 -51.54 -78.25 41.48
N VAL A 180 -52.58 -78.35 40.65
CA VAL A 180 -52.97 -77.30 39.69
C VAL A 180 -53.33 -76.02 40.44
N ALA A 181 -54.16 -76.08 41.49
CA ALA A 181 -54.52 -74.91 42.28
C ALA A 181 -53.27 -74.20 42.85
N ARG A 182 -52.37 -74.95 43.50
CA ARG A 182 -51.10 -74.47 44.06
C ARG A 182 -50.17 -73.87 43.00
N ILE A 183 -50.07 -74.47 41.82
CA ILE A 183 -49.27 -73.93 40.71
C ILE A 183 -49.89 -72.62 40.19
N THR A 184 -51.23 -72.54 40.07
CA THR A 184 -51.89 -71.31 39.63
C THR A 184 -51.79 -70.17 40.66
N GLU A 185 -51.88 -70.46 41.96
CA GLU A 185 -51.70 -69.48 43.03
C GLU A 185 -50.26 -68.94 43.05
N GLN A 186 -49.26 -69.83 42.98
CA GLN A 186 -47.85 -69.44 42.89
C GLN A 186 -47.58 -68.58 41.64
N ALA A 187 -48.08 -68.99 40.47
CA ALA A 187 -47.90 -68.25 39.22
C ALA A 187 -48.59 -66.87 39.22
N GLN A 188 -49.75 -66.74 39.87
CA GLN A 188 -50.43 -65.45 40.06
C GLN A 188 -49.63 -64.53 41.00
N HIS A 189 -49.22 -65.05 42.16
CA HIS A 189 -48.39 -64.34 43.13
C HIS A 189 -47.08 -63.84 42.49
N ASP A 190 -46.39 -64.69 41.73
CA ASP A 190 -45.12 -64.32 41.10
C ASP A 190 -45.31 -63.31 39.96
N ALA A 191 -46.40 -63.41 39.20
CA ALA A 191 -46.78 -62.40 38.20
C ALA A 191 -47.08 -61.03 38.85
N ASP A 192 -47.78 -61.01 39.98
CA ASP A 192 -48.08 -59.77 40.71
C ASP A 192 -46.84 -59.20 41.44
N GLN A 193 -45.91 -60.04 41.91
CA GLN A 193 -44.59 -59.58 42.36
C GLN A 193 -43.78 -58.95 41.22
N ILE A 194 -43.80 -59.53 40.02
CA ILE A 194 -43.10 -58.99 38.84
C ILE A 194 -43.73 -57.65 38.43
N ARG A 195 -45.07 -57.55 38.40
CA ARG A 195 -45.79 -56.29 38.15
C ARG A 195 -45.40 -55.20 39.14
N LEU A 196 -45.43 -55.50 40.44
CA LEU A 196 -45.07 -54.53 41.48
C LEU A 196 -43.61 -54.05 41.34
N LYS A 197 -42.67 -54.96 41.03
CA LYS A 197 -41.27 -54.59 40.74
C LYS A 197 -41.19 -53.63 39.56
N ILE A 198 -41.80 -53.98 38.42
CA ILE A 198 -41.84 -53.15 37.21
C ILE A 198 -42.45 -51.77 37.49
N GLU A 199 -43.53 -51.69 38.28
CA GLU A 199 -44.16 -50.42 38.66
C GLU A 199 -43.24 -49.56 39.55
N THR A 200 -42.55 -50.16 40.52
CA THR A 200 -41.57 -49.45 41.37
C THR A 200 -40.32 -49.01 40.61
N GLU A 201 -39.84 -49.82 39.65
CA GLU A 201 -38.69 -49.48 38.81
C GLU A 201 -39.07 -48.39 37.79
N TYR A 202 -40.22 -48.51 37.14
CA TYR A 202 -40.76 -47.50 36.22
C TYR A 202 -40.92 -46.14 36.89
N THR A 203 -41.57 -46.09 38.06
CA THR A 203 -41.76 -44.82 38.80
C THR A 203 -40.45 -44.26 39.35
N ALA A 204 -39.48 -45.10 39.71
CA ALA A 204 -38.12 -44.65 40.07
C ALA A 204 -37.36 -44.07 38.87
N HIS A 205 -37.43 -44.69 37.70
CA HIS A 205 -36.83 -44.20 36.46
C HIS A 205 -37.50 -42.92 35.97
N GLU A 206 -38.83 -42.81 36.01
CA GLU A 206 -39.55 -41.57 35.69
C GLU A 206 -39.12 -40.44 36.65
N ALA A 207 -39.08 -40.70 37.95
CA ALA A 207 -38.62 -39.70 38.93
C ALA A 207 -37.15 -39.30 38.72
N MET A 208 -36.29 -40.20 38.23
CA MET A 208 -34.90 -39.89 37.86
C MET A 208 -34.84 -38.99 36.62
N ILE A 209 -35.55 -39.36 35.53
CA ILE A 209 -35.61 -38.59 34.28
C ILE A 209 -36.21 -37.19 34.52
N GLN A 210 -37.25 -37.08 35.34
CA GLN A 210 -37.84 -35.79 35.70
C GLN A 210 -36.82 -34.89 36.43
N ARG A 211 -36.09 -35.42 37.43
CA ARG A 211 -35.03 -34.70 38.16
C ARG A 211 -33.88 -34.29 37.24
N GLU A 212 -33.42 -35.19 36.37
CA GLU A 212 -32.36 -34.89 35.41
C GLU A 212 -32.79 -33.82 34.41
N SER A 213 -34.03 -33.88 33.89
CA SER A 213 -34.57 -32.84 33.01
C SER A 213 -34.71 -31.48 33.71
N ALA A 214 -35.05 -31.46 35.00
CA ALA A 214 -35.15 -30.24 35.79
C ALA A 214 -33.76 -29.62 36.02
N HIS A 215 -32.78 -30.42 36.43
CA HIS A 215 -31.38 -30.02 36.60
C HIS A 215 -30.70 -29.59 35.28
N ALA A 216 -31.07 -30.21 34.16
CA ALA A 216 -30.64 -29.78 32.83
C ALA A 216 -31.24 -28.40 32.46
N LYS A 217 -32.53 -28.18 32.70
CA LYS A 217 -33.18 -26.87 32.50
C LYS A 217 -32.60 -25.79 33.42
N GLU A 218 -32.30 -26.11 34.67
CA GLU A 218 -31.64 -25.22 35.62
C GLU A 218 -30.25 -24.81 35.14
N LYS A 219 -29.44 -25.77 34.67
CA LYS A 219 -28.13 -25.49 34.06
C LYS A 219 -28.21 -24.65 32.79
N VAL A 220 -29.20 -24.87 31.92
CA VAL A 220 -29.43 -24.04 30.74
C VAL A 220 -29.80 -22.62 31.17
N ALA A 221 -30.75 -22.44 32.09
CA ALA A 221 -31.14 -21.14 32.59
C ALA A 221 -30.00 -20.39 33.31
N GLN A 222 -29.13 -21.10 34.04
CA GLN A 222 -27.91 -20.53 34.61
C GLN A 222 -26.93 -20.08 33.50
N ALA A 223 -26.65 -20.94 32.52
CA ALA A 223 -25.75 -20.61 31.42
C ALA A 223 -26.26 -19.45 30.55
N GLU A 224 -27.59 -19.32 30.38
CA GLU A 224 -28.23 -18.18 29.71
C GLU A 224 -28.04 -16.88 30.50
N GLN A 225 -28.25 -16.92 31.83
CA GLN A 225 -28.02 -15.76 32.71
C GLN A 225 -26.53 -15.34 32.75
N GLU A 226 -25.61 -16.31 32.81
CA GLU A 226 -24.17 -16.05 32.74
C GLU A 226 -23.77 -15.48 31.38
N ALA A 227 -24.33 -16.00 30.28
CA ALA A 227 -24.09 -15.46 28.94
C ALA A 227 -24.65 -14.04 28.76
N GLU A 228 -25.80 -13.71 29.35
CA GLU A 228 -26.37 -12.36 29.31
C GLU A 228 -25.61 -11.37 30.21
N ALA A 229 -25.11 -11.82 31.37
CA ALA A 229 -24.19 -11.05 32.20
C ALA A 229 -22.87 -10.75 31.46
N ILE A 230 -22.27 -11.74 30.80
CA ILE A 230 -21.05 -11.58 30.00
C ILE A 230 -21.30 -10.63 28.81
N ARG A 231 -22.45 -10.72 28.13
CA ARG A 231 -22.82 -9.80 27.04
C ARG A 231 -22.96 -8.37 27.53
N THR A 232 -23.70 -8.13 28.62
CA THR A 232 -23.92 -6.78 29.15
C THR A 232 -22.63 -6.16 29.72
N GLU A 233 -21.73 -6.95 30.30
CA GLU A 233 -20.39 -6.48 30.68
C GLU A 233 -19.52 -6.16 29.44
N ALA A 234 -19.50 -7.03 28.43
CA ALA A 234 -18.75 -6.81 27.20
C ALA A 234 -19.25 -5.57 26.42
N GLU A 235 -20.57 -5.35 26.35
CA GLU A 235 -21.18 -4.16 25.74
C GLU A 235 -20.79 -2.88 26.49
N LYS A 236 -20.83 -2.91 27.83
CA LYS A 236 -20.41 -1.81 28.71
C LYS A 236 -18.92 -1.52 28.56
N GLY A 237 -18.08 -2.55 28.50
CA GLY A 237 -16.64 -2.44 28.23
C GLY A 237 -16.36 -1.82 26.86
N ALA A 238 -17.03 -2.32 25.81
CA ALA A 238 -16.92 -1.78 24.46
C ALA A 238 -17.43 -0.33 24.35
N ALA A 239 -18.50 0.03 25.08
CA ALA A 239 -18.98 1.40 25.15
C ALA A 239 -17.98 2.34 25.86
N SER A 240 -17.36 1.87 26.95
CA SER A 240 -16.29 2.59 27.65
C SER A 240 -15.09 2.83 26.74
N LEU A 241 -14.61 1.79 26.05
CA LEU A 241 -13.50 1.88 25.08
C LEU A 241 -13.83 2.82 23.92
N ARG A 242 -15.03 2.74 23.33
CA ARG A 242 -15.48 3.69 22.29
C ARG A 242 -15.45 5.13 22.80
N SER A 243 -15.96 5.38 24.00
CA SER A 243 -15.94 6.72 24.63
C SER A 243 -14.52 7.23 24.88
N MET A 244 -13.62 6.36 25.36
CA MET A 244 -12.21 6.69 25.58
C MET A 244 -11.50 7.05 24.25
N VAL A 245 -11.64 6.21 23.22
CA VAL A 245 -11.05 6.47 21.89
C VAL A 245 -11.64 7.73 21.24
N THR A 246 -12.94 7.98 21.38
CA THR A 246 -13.55 9.24 20.89
C THR A 246 -13.02 10.47 21.64
N ARG A 247 -12.82 10.39 22.95
CA ARG A 247 -12.20 11.47 23.73
C ARG A 247 -10.73 11.68 23.35
N GLU A 248 -9.97 10.60 23.17
CA GLU A 248 -8.55 10.67 22.83
C GLU A 248 -8.35 11.24 21.42
N THR A 249 -9.07 10.72 20.41
CA THR A 249 -9.00 11.23 19.03
C THR A 249 -9.48 12.68 18.89
N THR A 250 -10.50 13.11 19.65
CA THR A 250 -10.91 14.53 19.67
C THR A 250 -9.90 15.42 20.40
N GLN A 251 -9.23 14.91 21.45
CA GLN A 251 -8.13 15.62 22.10
C GLN A 251 -6.92 15.75 21.17
N GLN A 252 -6.40 14.65 20.61
CA GLN A 252 -5.28 14.63 19.66
C GLN A 252 -5.56 15.57 18.46
N ARG A 253 -6.79 15.58 17.93
CA ARG A 253 -7.19 16.53 16.89
C ARG A 253 -7.13 17.99 17.38
N ALA A 254 -7.62 18.28 18.58
CA ALA A 254 -7.58 19.63 19.15
C ALA A 254 -6.15 20.08 19.53
N ASP A 255 -5.23 19.15 19.81
CA ASP A 255 -3.79 19.38 19.96
C ASP A 255 -3.15 19.70 18.61
N ALA A 256 -3.32 18.84 17.59
CA ALA A 256 -2.79 19.07 16.24
C ALA A 256 -3.34 20.36 15.59
N GLU A 257 -4.63 20.68 15.78
CA GLU A 257 -5.20 21.95 15.33
C GLU A 257 -4.62 23.16 16.09
N ARG A 258 -4.08 23.01 17.30
CA ARG A 258 -3.34 24.07 18.00
C ARG A 258 -1.93 24.21 17.44
N GLU A 259 -1.21 23.11 17.25
CA GLU A 259 0.13 23.11 16.65
C GLU A 259 0.14 23.72 15.24
N VAL A 260 -0.85 23.42 14.40
CA VAL A 260 -0.97 24.04 13.05
C VAL A 260 -1.26 25.54 13.14
N ARG A 261 -2.07 26.00 14.10
CA ARG A 261 -2.31 27.44 14.31
C ARG A 261 -1.04 28.16 14.78
N GLU A 262 -0.27 27.55 15.68
CA GLU A 262 1.00 28.11 16.16
C GLU A 262 2.07 28.12 15.07
N MET A 263 2.18 27.04 14.27
CA MET A 263 3.07 27.00 13.11
C MET A 263 2.72 28.10 12.10
N ASN A 264 1.44 28.29 11.77
CA ASN A 264 1.01 29.33 10.84
C ASN A 264 1.25 30.75 11.39
N ALA A 265 1.12 30.96 12.70
CA ALA A 265 1.47 32.23 13.35
C ALA A 265 2.97 32.52 13.23
N ARG A 266 3.84 31.54 13.54
CA ARG A 266 5.29 31.67 13.38
C ARG A 266 5.70 31.91 11.91
N VAL A 267 5.02 31.29 10.94
CA VAL A 267 5.26 31.55 9.51
C VAL A 267 4.92 32.99 9.16
N LEU A 268 3.78 33.52 9.64
CA LEU A 268 3.40 34.92 9.42
C LEU A 268 4.40 35.91 10.08
N GLU A 269 4.87 35.60 11.29
CA GLU A 269 5.93 36.37 11.98
C GLU A 269 7.24 36.36 11.17
N PHE A 270 7.62 35.21 10.58
CA PHE A 270 8.78 35.13 9.70
C PHE A 270 8.57 35.90 8.38
N GLU A 271 7.38 35.84 7.78
CA GLU A 271 7.04 36.61 6.57
C GLU A 271 7.09 38.12 6.83
N GLU A 272 6.55 38.61 7.96
CA GLU A 272 6.66 40.01 8.40
C GLU A 272 8.13 40.42 8.63
N SER A 273 8.92 39.55 9.28
CA SER A 273 10.36 39.80 9.48
C SER A 273 11.13 39.87 8.15
N LEU A 274 10.69 39.11 7.15
CA LEU A 274 11.32 39.02 5.84
C LEU A 274 10.95 40.22 4.96
N THR A 275 9.68 40.61 4.89
CA THR A 275 9.24 41.81 4.16
C THR A 275 9.86 43.06 4.77
N ARG A 276 9.82 43.21 6.10
CA ARG A 276 10.51 44.30 6.79
C ARG A 276 11.99 44.38 6.43
N ARG A 277 12.71 43.24 6.42
CA ARG A 277 14.13 43.22 6.06
C ARG A 277 14.37 43.49 4.58
N GLN A 278 13.44 43.12 3.69
CA GLN A 278 13.47 43.49 2.28
C GLN A 278 13.24 45.00 2.08
N ASP A 279 12.33 45.61 2.83
CA ASP A 279 12.05 47.05 2.77
C ASP A 279 13.22 47.87 3.35
N GLU A 280 13.78 47.45 4.49
CA GLU A 280 15.00 48.03 5.06
C GLU A 280 16.18 47.95 4.06
N ALA A 281 16.41 46.80 3.42
CA ALA A 281 17.46 46.63 2.42
C ALA A 281 17.19 47.42 1.11
N GLN A 282 15.94 47.56 0.68
CA GLN A 282 15.56 48.42 -0.44
C GLN A 282 15.78 49.90 -0.13
N GLN A 283 15.47 50.33 1.10
CA GLN A 283 15.71 51.70 1.55
C GLN A 283 17.22 51.99 1.64
N GLU A 284 18.02 51.09 2.20
CA GLU A 284 19.50 51.19 2.19
C GLU A 284 20.05 51.26 0.76
N PHE A 285 19.56 50.41 -0.15
CA PHE A 285 19.94 50.45 -1.56
C PHE A 285 19.58 51.76 -2.26
N LEU A 286 18.38 52.31 -2.02
CA LEU A 286 17.97 53.61 -2.56
C LEU A 286 18.79 54.77 -1.99
N VAL A 287 19.13 54.74 -0.70
CA VAL A 287 20.02 55.74 -0.08
C VAL A 287 21.42 55.66 -0.68
N LEU A 288 21.99 54.47 -0.81
CA LEU A 288 23.32 54.26 -1.42
C LEU A 288 23.32 54.62 -2.91
N HIS A 289 22.25 54.32 -3.64
CA HIS A 289 22.08 54.70 -5.04
C HIS A 289 22.03 56.23 -5.20
N ASN A 290 21.21 56.92 -4.40
CA ASN A 290 21.14 58.39 -4.42
C ASN A 290 22.47 59.04 -4.01
N GLN A 291 23.21 58.46 -3.06
CA GLN A 291 24.56 58.91 -2.71
C GLN A 291 25.55 58.69 -3.87
N ALA A 292 25.48 57.56 -4.57
CA ALA A 292 26.32 57.26 -5.73
C ALA A 292 25.99 58.17 -6.92
N VAL A 293 24.70 58.47 -7.17
CA VAL A 293 24.26 59.44 -8.18
C VAL A 293 24.76 60.85 -7.82
N ALA A 294 24.51 61.34 -6.61
CA ALA A 294 25.01 62.66 -6.16
C ALA A 294 26.56 62.74 -6.06
N HIS A 295 27.27 61.61 -6.07
CA HIS A 295 28.72 61.54 -6.19
C HIS A 295 29.17 61.58 -7.66
N ALA A 296 28.49 60.86 -8.54
CA ALA A 296 28.72 60.91 -9.99
C ALA A 296 28.39 62.29 -10.57
N GLU A 297 27.25 62.88 -10.20
CA GLU A 297 26.84 64.23 -10.57
C GLU A 297 27.92 65.25 -10.20
N ARG A 298 28.41 65.24 -8.95
CA ARG A 298 29.51 66.11 -8.50
C ARG A 298 30.80 65.90 -9.29
N ILE A 299 31.15 64.67 -9.65
CA ILE A 299 32.32 64.39 -10.50
C ILE A 299 32.10 64.95 -11.92
N THR A 300 30.89 64.85 -12.47
CA THR A 300 30.58 65.46 -13.77
C THR A 300 30.52 66.98 -13.71
N GLU A 301 30.10 67.58 -12.58
CA GLU A 301 30.07 69.02 -12.36
C GLU A 301 31.50 69.57 -12.25
N ASP A 302 32.34 69.00 -11.39
CA ASP A 302 33.78 69.33 -11.26
C ASP A 302 34.54 69.13 -12.59
N ALA A 303 34.27 68.04 -13.33
CA ALA A 303 34.84 67.83 -14.66
C ALA A 303 34.35 68.88 -15.68
N ASN A 304 33.07 69.28 -15.64
CA ASN A 304 32.53 70.31 -16.52
C ASN A 304 33.07 71.71 -16.16
N GLU A 305 33.22 72.04 -14.87
CA GLU A 305 33.88 73.27 -14.41
C GLU A 305 35.35 73.30 -14.84
N GLN A 306 36.08 72.19 -14.70
CA GLN A 306 37.47 72.08 -15.13
C GLN A 306 37.60 72.22 -16.65
N VAL A 307 36.69 71.62 -17.44
CA VAL A 307 36.62 71.82 -18.90
C VAL A 307 36.30 73.28 -19.23
N ALA A 308 35.31 73.90 -18.59
CA ALA A 308 34.94 75.30 -18.82
C ALA A 308 36.10 76.25 -18.48
N ALA A 309 36.76 76.07 -17.34
CA ALA A 309 37.95 76.83 -16.94
C ALA A 309 39.13 76.63 -17.91
N SER A 310 39.29 75.42 -18.47
CA SER A 310 40.29 75.16 -19.51
C SER A 310 39.97 75.88 -20.83
N LEU A 311 38.69 75.95 -21.22
CA LEU A 311 38.23 76.70 -22.38
C LEU A 311 38.38 78.22 -22.17
N GLU A 312 38.03 78.75 -21.00
CA GLU A 312 38.31 80.16 -20.65
C GLU A 312 39.81 80.47 -20.61
N HIS A 313 40.64 79.52 -20.20
CA HIS A 313 42.10 79.69 -20.23
C HIS A 313 42.61 79.72 -21.68
N ALA A 314 42.15 78.80 -22.53
CA ALA A 314 42.44 78.77 -23.96
C ALA A 314 41.96 80.05 -24.66
N HIS A 315 40.74 80.52 -24.38
CA HIS A 315 40.21 81.79 -24.91
C HIS A 315 41.02 83.01 -24.44
N ARG A 316 41.48 83.05 -23.17
CA ARG A 316 42.36 84.11 -22.68
C ARG A 316 43.76 84.07 -23.31
N ILE A 317 44.28 82.88 -23.62
CA ILE A 317 45.54 82.74 -24.39
C ILE A 317 45.33 83.19 -25.83
N ALA A 318 44.25 82.78 -26.49
CA ALA A 318 43.92 83.18 -27.85
C ALA A 318 43.71 84.70 -27.97
N ALA A 319 42.94 85.31 -27.07
CA ALA A 319 42.75 86.77 -27.04
C ALA A 319 44.08 87.53 -26.84
N LYS A 320 44.96 87.03 -25.96
CA LYS A 320 46.32 87.59 -25.82
C LYS A 320 47.16 87.39 -27.07
N ALA A 321 47.07 86.23 -27.73
CA ALA A 321 47.78 85.98 -28.98
C ALA A 321 47.31 86.93 -30.09
N ASP A 322 46.00 87.15 -30.23
CA ASP A 322 45.41 88.16 -31.11
C ASP A 322 45.87 89.58 -30.77
N GLU A 323 45.96 89.94 -29.49
CA GLU A 323 46.46 91.24 -29.03
C GLU A 323 47.95 91.42 -29.35
N TYR A 324 48.78 90.40 -29.09
CA TYR A 324 50.18 90.40 -29.50
C TYR A 324 50.31 90.46 -31.03
N GLU A 325 49.51 89.73 -31.80
CA GLU A 325 49.55 89.77 -33.26
C GLU A 325 49.14 91.16 -33.80
N LYS A 326 48.13 91.80 -33.21
CA LYS A 326 47.74 93.19 -33.53
C LYS A 326 48.84 94.18 -33.16
N LEU A 327 49.46 94.03 -31.99
CA LEU A 327 50.57 94.87 -31.54
C LEU A 327 51.80 94.71 -32.44
N MET A 328 52.18 93.48 -32.79
CA MET A 328 53.30 93.21 -33.68
C MET A 328 53.05 93.71 -35.11
N ARG A 329 51.81 93.60 -35.64
CA ARG A 329 51.43 94.25 -36.91
C ARG A 329 51.53 95.78 -36.81
N ALA A 330 51.05 96.39 -35.73
CA ALA A 330 51.11 97.84 -35.54
C ALA A 330 52.56 98.33 -35.37
N GLN A 331 53.40 97.59 -34.65
CA GLN A 331 54.82 97.87 -34.49
C GLN A 331 55.57 97.70 -35.82
N ALA A 332 55.27 96.67 -36.62
CA ALA A 332 55.82 96.52 -37.96
C ALA A 332 55.44 97.71 -38.85
N ALA A 333 54.16 98.10 -38.89
CA ALA A 333 53.68 99.27 -39.62
C ALA A 333 54.31 100.58 -39.14
N GLN A 334 54.60 100.74 -37.83
CA GLN A 334 55.35 101.88 -37.32
C GLN A 334 56.82 101.85 -37.78
N ILE A 335 57.48 100.69 -37.74
CA ILE A 335 58.88 100.54 -38.20
C ILE A 335 58.98 100.84 -39.70
N GLU A 336 58.02 100.37 -40.51
CA GLU A 336 57.88 100.72 -41.93
C GLU A 336 57.67 102.23 -42.12
N ALA A 337 56.75 102.84 -41.37
CA ALA A 337 56.51 104.29 -41.43
C ALA A 337 57.77 105.09 -41.06
N GLU A 338 58.44 104.77 -39.96
CA GLU A 338 59.70 105.41 -39.57
C GLU A 338 60.82 105.19 -40.60
N ALA A 339 60.90 104.00 -41.22
CA ALA A 339 61.86 103.72 -42.29
C ALA A 339 61.58 104.58 -43.53
N THR A 340 60.32 104.73 -43.95
CA THR A 340 59.96 105.62 -45.07
C THR A 340 60.23 107.09 -44.76
N VAL A 341 59.96 107.57 -43.53
CA VAL A 341 60.29 108.95 -43.13
C VAL A 341 61.80 109.16 -43.10
N ARG A 342 62.59 108.25 -42.51
CA ARG A 342 64.07 108.32 -42.53
C ARG A 342 64.63 108.32 -43.96
N ALA A 343 64.04 107.53 -44.86
CA ALA A 343 64.42 107.49 -46.28
C ALA A 343 64.05 108.78 -47.04
N GLN A 344 62.91 109.40 -46.70
CA GLN A 344 62.53 110.71 -47.24
C GLN A 344 63.45 111.82 -46.71
N GLU A 345 63.80 111.81 -45.42
CA GLU A 345 64.75 112.77 -44.85
C GLU A 345 66.16 112.65 -45.46
N THR A 346 66.67 111.44 -45.70
CA THR A 346 67.99 111.28 -46.33
C THR A 346 67.98 111.73 -47.79
N LEU A 347 66.90 111.45 -48.54
CA LEU A 347 66.66 112.02 -49.86
C LEU A 347 66.62 113.55 -49.85
N GLU A 348 65.91 114.15 -48.90
CA GLU A 348 65.75 115.60 -48.83
C GLU A 348 67.03 116.31 -48.34
N ARG A 349 67.77 115.69 -47.40
CA ARG A 349 69.12 116.13 -47.02
C ARG A 349 70.11 116.00 -48.18
N ALA A 350 69.97 114.98 -49.04
CA ALA A 350 70.77 114.84 -50.26
C ALA A 350 70.40 115.92 -51.30
N ARG A 351 69.11 116.19 -51.53
CA ARG A 351 68.63 117.29 -52.39
C ARG A 351 69.14 118.64 -51.92
N GLN A 352 69.02 118.97 -50.62
CA GLN A 352 69.50 120.24 -50.08
C GLN A 352 71.02 120.40 -50.22
N LYS A 353 71.80 119.32 -50.05
CA LYS A 353 73.23 119.31 -50.36
C LYS A 353 73.50 119.56 -51.85
N ALA A 354 72.79 118.87 -52.74
CA ALA A 354 72.92 119.07 -54.19
C ALA A 354 72.55 120.51 -54.60
N GLN A 355 71.44 121.05 -54.09
CA GLN A 355 70.99 122.42 -54.32
C GLN A 355 72.04 123.44 -53.86
N LYS A 356 72.70 123.20 -52.71
CA LYS A 356 73.76 124.07 -52.18
C LYS A 356 75.08 123.97 -52.95
N ILE A 357 75.39 122.81 -53.52
CA ILE A 357 76.50 122.65 -54.48
C ILE A 357 76.18 123.41 -55.76
N ILE A 358 74.96 123.27 -56.30
CA ILE A 358 74.51 123.99 -57.51
C ILE A 358 74.55 125.51 -57.29
N SER A 359 74.07 126.02 -56.14
CA SER A 359 74.16 127.45 -55.84
C SER A 359 75.62 127.90 -55.74
N SER A 360 76.48 127.17 -54.99
CA SER A 360 77.90 127.50 -54.88
C SER A 360 78.63 127.51 -56.24
N VAL A 361 78.29 126.61 -57.16
CA VAL A 361 78.85 126.58 -58.53
C VAL A 361 78.32 127.75 -59.36
N THR A 362 77.05 128.13 -59.19
CA THR A 362 76.43 129.29 -59.87
C THR A 362 77.02 130.62 -59.36
N ASP A 363 77.21 130.75 -58.05
CA ASP A 363 77.83 131.91 -57.42
C ASP A 363 79.31 132.02 -57.84
N HIS A 364 80.05 130.91 -57.88
CA HIS A 364 81.44 130.91 -58.32
C HIS A 364 81.58 131.23 -59.82
N THR A 365 80.76 130.63 -60.69
CA THR A 365 80.80 130.90 -62.15
C THR A 365 80.38 132.34 -62.48
N THR A 366 79.39 132.91 -61.79
CA THR A 366 79.02 134.33 -61.96
C THR A 366 80.05 135.30 -61.36
N ALA A 367 80.77 134.92 -60.31
CA ALA A 367 81.90 135.69 -59.79
C ALA A 367 83.10 135.69 -60.76
N VAL A 368 83.44 134.53 -61.35
CA VAL A 368 84.48 134.41 -62.38
C VAL A 368 84.11 135.20 -63.65
N LEU A 369 82.83 135.19 -64.05
CA LEU A 369 82.33 136.03 -65.14
C LEU A 369 82.52 137.52 -64.86
N ARG A 370 82.22 137.99 -63.63
CA ARG A 370 82.45 139.38 -63.22
C ARG A 370 83.93 139.78 -63.19
N ASP A 371 84.81 138.95 -62.62
CA ASP A 371 86.25 139.24 -62.61
C ASP A 371 86.83 139.32 -64.03
N ALA A 372 86.35 138.46 -64.94
CA ALA A 372 86.68 138.54 -66.36
C ALA A 372 86.15 139.84 -67.01
N GLU A 373 84.88 140.21 -66.78
CA GLU A 373 84.30 141.46 -67.28
C GLU A 373 85.07 142.69 -66.78
N ASP A 374 85.32 142.78 -65.48
CA ASP A 374 86.07 143.88 -64.85
C ASP A 374 87.52 143.95 -65.36
N ARG A 375 88.21 142.81 -65.56
CA ARG A 375 89.51 142.78 -66.25
C ARG A 375 89.43 143.36 -67.67
N THR A 376 88.38 143.08 -68.45
CA THR A 376 88.23 143.71 -69.78
C THR A 376 87.92 145.20 -69.72
N GLN A 377 87.27 145.69 -68.66
CA GLN A 377 87.08 147.14 -68.45
C GLN A 377 88.40 147.81 -68.05
N GLN A 378 89.16 147.19 -67.15
CA GLN A 378 90.44 147.70 -66.66
C GLN A 378 91.49 147.80 -67.78
N LEU A 379 91.55 146.80 -68.69
CA LEU A 379 92.41 146.84 -69.88
C LEU A 379 92.00 147.93 -70.89
N ARG A 380 90.70 148.18 -71.10
CA ARG A 380 90.24 149.31 -71.95
C ARG A 380 90.64 150.67 -71.35
N TRP A 381 90.49 150.82 -70.03
CA TRP A 381 90.86 152.05 -69.32
C TRP A 381 92.37 152.33 -69.40
N GLN A 382 93.21 151.31 -69.25
CA GLN A 382 94.67 151.42 -69.42
C GLN A 382 95.08 151.83 -70.84
N GLN A 383 94.44 151.28 -71.89
CA GLN A 383 94.67 151.73 -73.27
C GLN A 383 94.30 153.21 -73.46
N GLN A 384 93.25 153.68 -72.80
CA GLN A 384 92.79 155.07 -72.92
C GLN A 384 93.74 156.06 -72.21
N GLN A 385 94.34 155.69 -71.08
CA GLN A 385 95.39 156.49 -70.42
C GLN A 385 96.70 156.53 -71.23
N LEU A 386 97.10 155.41 -71.85
CA LEU A 386 98.26 155.38 -72.73
C LEU A 386 98.07 156.29 -73.96
N ALA A 387 96.85 156.39 -74.49
CA ALA A 387 96.55 157.28 -75.62
C ALA A 387 96.70 158.78 -75.27
N SER A 388 96.28 159.22 -74.08
CA SER A 388 96.48 160.62 -73.66
C SER A 388 97.96 160.93 -73.39
N PHE A 389 98.67 160.05 -72.67
CA PHE A 389 100.07 160.29 -72.31
C PHE A 389 100.99 160.31 -73.55
N MET A 390 100.71 159.46 -74.55
CA MET A 390 101.42 159.43 -75.84
C MET A 390 101.14 160.63 -76.76
N THR A 391 100.26 161.55 -76.34
CA THR A 391 100.00 162.84 -77.00
C THR A 391 100.78 163.97 -76.31
N GLU A 392 100.78 164.02 -74.98
CA GLU A 392 101.47 165.07 -74.19
C GLU A 392 103.00 165.01 -74.32
N VAL A 393 103.58 163.80 -74.41
CA VAL A 393 105.03 163.60 -74.60
C VAL A 393 105.47 163.81 -76.07
N ARG A 394 104.55 164.14 -77.00
CA ARG A 394 104.85 164.24 -78.44
C ARG A 394 105.37 165.60 -78.91
N GLU A 395 105.16 166.66 -78.14
CA GLU A 395 105.42 168.04 -78.60
C GLU A 395 106.74 168.65 -78.09
N LEU A 396 107.39 168.06 -77.08
CA LEU A 396 108.69 168.52 -76.58
C LEU A 396 109.75 167.40 -76.60
N ILE A 397 110.85 167.65 -77.32
CA ILE A 397 112.08 166.81 -77.40
C ILE A 397 111.91 165.48 -78.17
N ARG A 398 111.98 165.60 -79.50
CA ARG A 398 112.69 164.67 -80.41
C ARG A 398 114.12 164.36 -79.89
N PRO A 399 114.81 163.26 -80.26
CA PRO A 399 114.44 162.23 -81.27
C PRO A 399 114.89 160.74 -80.99
N GLU A 400 114.59 159.85 -81.94
CA GLU A 400 115.22 158.53 -82.26
C GLU A 400 115.14 157.33 -81.27
N GLY A 401 115.46 156.11 -81.80
CA GLY A 401 115.60 154.83 -81.06
C GLY A 401 114.33 153.96 -81.00
N ILE A 402 114.06 152.85 -81.72
CA ILE A 402 114.81 151.76 -82.43
C ILE A 402 114.97 150.45 -81.62
N LEU A 403 114.09 149.48 -81.94
CA LEU A 403 114.22 148.00 -81.92
C LEU A 403 114.20 147.14 -80.62
N ALA A 404 113.77 145.87 -80.83
CA ALA A 404 114.19 144.59 -80.20
C ALA A 404 113.40 143.93 -79.03
N THR A 405 112.59 142.93 -79.43
CA THR A 405 112.49 141.49 -79.01
C THR A 405 113.74 140.81 -78.39
N PRO A 406 113.73 139.52 -77.88
CA PRO A 406 112.69 138.45 -77.84
C PRO A 406 112.59 137.65 -76.47
N ALA A 407 112.03 136.41 -76.50
CA ALA A 407 112.30 135.22 -75.65
C ALA A 407 111.69 135.03 -74.22
N GLU A 408 111.47 133.83 -73.65
CA GLU A 408 111.13 132.39 -74.01
C GLU A 408 111.31 131.52 -72.70
N ALA A 409 110.80 130.30 -72.40
CA ALA A 409 109.73 129.37 -72.87
C ALA A 409 109.55 128.16 -71.85
N ASP A 410 108.66 127.16 -72.13
CA ASP A 410 108.69 125.70 -71.76
C ASP A 410 108.54 125.17 -70.28
N VAL A 411 108.16 123.91 -69.91
CA VAL A 411 107.23 122.83 -70.42
C VAL A 411 107.01 121.65 -69.36
N GLU A 412 106.32 120.51 -69.68
CA GLU A 412 106.30 119.13 -69.02
C GLU A 412 105.58 118.85 -67.63
N GLU A 413 105.10 117.63 -67.20
CA GLU A 413 104.70 116.32 -67.82
C GLU A 413 103.87 115.34 -66.87
N GLU A 414 103.34 114.22 -67.40
CA GLU A 414 103.01 112.85 -66.82
C GLU A 414 102.17 112.64 -65.50
N ALA A 415 101.82 111.42 -65.00
CA ALA A 415 101.17 110.19 -65.56
C ALA A 415 100.80 109.15 -64.43
N ASP A 416 100.26 107.96 -64.82
CA ASP A 416 100.25 106.63 -64.12
C ASP A 416 98.92 105.99 -63.55
N VAL A 417 98.95 104.66 -63.31
CA VAL A 417 97.84 103.67 -63.10
C VAL A 417 98.24 102.57 -62.08
N THR A 418 97.30 101.95 -61.32
CA THR A 418 97.40 100.62 -60.63
C THR A 418 96.19 100.37 -59.68
N GLU A 419 95.94 99.21 -59.03
CA GLU A 419 95.95 97.78 -59.40
C GLU A 419 95.19 96.94 -58.31
N VAL A 420 95.28 95.60 -58.29
CA VAL A 420 94.40 94.58 -57.66
C VAL A 420 94.87 94.06 -56.28
N GLU A 421 93.93 93.75 -55.36
CA GLU A 421 94.00 92.77 -54.23
C GLU A 421 92.60 92.67 -53.57
N GLU A 422 91.92 91.55 -53.25
CA GLU A 422 92.07 90.09 -53.49
C GLU A 422 92.68 89.16 -52.39
N ILE A 423 92.26 89.32 -51.11
CA ILE A 423 92.45 88.39 -49.94
C ILE A 423 91.10 88.28 -49.19
N THR A 424 90.53 87.18 -48.63
CA THR A 424 90.86 85.77 -48.23
C THR A 424 91.04 85.51 -46.71
N GLU A 425 90.80 84.25 -46.29
CA GLU A 425 90.82 83.66 -44.91
C GLU A 425 89.62 84.08 -44.01
N GLU A 426 88.74 83.17 -43.53
CA GLU A 426 88.88 82.06 -42.54
C GLU A 426 88.93 82.59 -41.08
N ASP A 427 88.33 81.97 -40.06
CA ASP A 427 88.23 80.54 -39.77
C ASP A 427 87.07 80.18 -38.77
N THR A 428 86.82 78.86 -38.56
CA THR A 428 86.25 78.13 -37.38
C THR A 428 85.12 78.72 -36.48
N THR A 429 84.20 77.98 -35.82
CA THR A 429 83.46 76.69 -35.87
C THR A 429 82.83 76.52 -34.47
N GLU A 430 81.79 75.68 -34.32
CA GLU A 430 81.27 75.14 -33.04
C GLU A 430 80.62 76.18 -32.08
N GLU A 431 79.60 75.86 -31.26
CA GLU A 431 78.89 74.60 -30.99
C GLU A 431 77.35 74.83 -30.95
#